data_AF-A0A3D1TAE6-F1
#
_entry.id   AF-A0A3D1TAE6-F1
#
_cell.length_a   1.000
_cell.length_b   1.000
_cell.length_c   1.000
_cell.angle_alpha   90.00
_cell.angle_beta   90.00
_cell.angle_gamma   90.00
#
_symmetry.space_group_name_H-M   'P 1'
#
loop_
_entity.id
_entity.type
_entity.pdbx_description
1 polymer ?
#
loop_
_entity_poly.entity_id
_entity_poly.type
_entity_poly.pdbx_seq_one_letter_code
_entity_poly.pdbx_strand_id
1 'polypeptide(L)'
;GWILIHKIGGGTDDMNLFYKARFCQEWDAILGAPPRTNMEDYLAWVHRFADAPPTLAELVRDNPGLNPIVQDLKAKGFELDERLLRSLALEATRRELKEILKQDRVPSDFLPPEAILPEDLDDEALQTLLGFIRSRILVEKYHMEPQRMLELAERFGPFDWRLSASHAVYWGYVGLERTEERLAAMDSPDTDLVNSDRLIFHGLQQLTYQGRVMYDPLSGYFNLLPEPRFIDAFETAFLTTEAKRGEEGMSSFTSGYRNFLEWSVRLAYVYGDNTLAYDVYGRLRDRFGDASNPDDKYVQPLEEFVLAEFQEFIDSQNDARQFVSGQLFQMITEGYANGDEELAERFLDSAKRVHDWYSTTQILDQRDQERLGLKPLEDMVADALAQFLQEPDSRSPVLLKVRVWNNVPQELQRKVFTRVRNQLYDECEASDLDPERAFPLPSGLSWPTPEERQREREAEGLQSESLRQ
;
A
#
# COMPACT_ATOMS: atom_id res chain seq x y z
N GLY A 1 -15.19 -13.98 10.11
CA GLY A 1 -14.77 -13.96 8.69
C GLY A 1 -15.75 -13.21 7.78
N TRP A 2 -16.96 -13.71 7.54
CA TRP A 2 -17.85 -13.20 6.48
C TRP A 2 -18.08 -11.69 6.44
N ILE A 3 -18.35 -11.04 7.58
CA ILE A 3 -18.53 -9.58 7.67
C ILE A 3 -17.26 -8.84 7.21
N LEU A 4 -16.08 -9.33 7.61
CA LEU A 4 -14.79 -8.71 7.29
C LEU A 4 -14.49 -8.75 5.78
N ILE A 5 -14.86 -9.84 5.10
CA ILE A 5 -14.64 -10.00 3.65
C ILE A 5 -15.69 -9.27 2.83
N HIS A 6 -16.98 -9.42 3.16
CA HIS A 6 -18.05 -9.00 2.25
C HIS A 6 -18.61 -7.62 2.57
N LYS A 7 -18.69 -7.24 3.85
CA LYS A 7 -19.23 -5.93 4.26
C LYS A 7 -18.13 -4.87 4.34
N ILE A 8 -17.00 -5.21 4.94
CA ILE A 8 -15.88 -4.26 5.11
C ILE A 8 -14.94 -4.33 3.90
N GLY A 9 -14.38 -5.50 3.60
CA GLY A 9 -13.39 -5.69 2.53
C GLY A 9 -13.96 -5.67 1.11
N GLY A 10 -15.26 -5.93 0.97
CA GLY A 10 -15.96 -6.07 -0.30
C GLY A 10 -16.20 -4.74 -1.01
N GLY A 11 -16.72 -4.80 -2.23
CA GLY A 11 -17.05 -3.62 -3.05
C GLY A 11 -18.53 -3.37 -3.25
N THR A 12 -19.41 -4.22 -2.72
CA THR A 12 -20.86 -4.18 -2.98
C THR A 12 -21.62 -3.21 -2.07
N ASP A 13 -20.99 -2.70 -1.03
CA ASP A 13 -21.58 -1.74 -0.10
C ASP A 13 -21.16 -0.31 -0.47
N ASP A 14 -22.11 0.62 -0.56
CA ASP A 14 -21.83 2.02 -0.93
C ASP A 14 -20.85 2.71 0.04
N MET A 15 -20.77 2.25 1.29
CA MET A 15 -19.89 2.79 2.33
C MET A 15 -18.63 1.96 2.55
N ASN A 16 -18.31 0.99 1.66
CA ASN A 16 -17.16 0.09 1.85
C ASN A 16 -15.83 0.83 2.04
N LEU A 17 -15.58 1.90 1.26
CA LEU A 17 -14.34 2.68 1.39
C LEU A 17 -14.25 3.40 2.74
N PHE A 18 -15.37 3.93 3.23
CA PHE A 18 -15.43 4.51 4.57
C PHE A 18 -15.12 3.46 5.64
N TYR A 19 -15.72 2.26 5.56
CA TYR A 19 -15.44 1.19 6.51
C TYR A 19 -13.97 0.74 6.48
N LYS A 20 -13.38 0.60 5.30
CA LYS A 20 -11.95 0.25 5.14
C LYS A 20 -11.04 1.32 5.74
N ALA A 21 -11.28 2.60 5.46
CA ALA A 21 -10.50 3.70 6.00
C ALA A 21 -10.62 3.80 7.53
N ARG A 22 -11.83 3.61 8.09
CA ARG A 22 -12.05 3.61 9.54
C ARG A 22 -11.40 2.40 10.23
N PHE A 23 -11.49 1.22 9.61
CA PHE A 23 -10.84 0.02 10.09
C PHE A 23 -9.31 0.18 10.08
N CYS A 24 -8.78 0.73 8.99
CA CYS A 24 -7.36 1.08 8.87
C CYS A 24 -6.93 2.04 9.98
N GLN A 25 -7.64 3.16 10.17
CA GLN A 25 -7.33 4.13 11.21
C GLN A 25 -7.32 3.54 12.63
N GLU A 26 -8.21 2.59 12.91
CA GLU A 26 -8.23 1.89 14.20
C GLU A 26 -6.99 1.03 14.39
N TRP A 27 -6.67 0.18 13.41
CA TRP A 27 -5.56 -0.76 13.48
C TRP A 27 -4.18 -0.10 13.31
N ASP A 28 -4.10 1.00 12.56
CA ASP A 28 -2.90 1.82 12.44
C ASP A 28 -2.53 2.43 13.79
N ALA A 29 -3.51 2.86 14.57
CA ALA A 29 -3.24 3.35 15.91
C ALA A 29 -2.81 2.24 16.90
N ILE A 30 -3.17 0.98 16.65
CA ILE A 30 -2.85 -0.13 17.55
C ILE A 30 -1.48 -0.70 17.20
N LEU A 31 -1.32 -1.17 15.96
CA LEU A 31 -0.11 -1.87 15.52
C LEU A 31 0.84 -0.99 14.71
N GLY A 32 0.34 0.09 14.10
CA GLY A 32 1.10 0.89 13.15
C GLY A 32 1.16 0.24 11.77
N ALA A 33 1.86 0.91 10.85
CA ALA A 33 2.24 0.32 9.58
C ALA A 33 3.26 -0.81 9.80
N PRO A 34 3.06 -2.02 9.23
CA PRO A 34 4.07 -3.06 9.29
C PRO A 34 5.30 -2.66 8.45
N PRO A 35 6.52 -3.16 8.80
CA PRO A 35 7.69 -3.03 7.94
C PRO A 35 7.44 -3.61 6.54
N ARG A 36 7.93 -2.93 5.51
CA ARG A 36 7.73 -3.31 4.10
C ARG A 36 8.98 -3.85 3.40
N THR A 37 10.13 -3.75 4.04
CA THR A 37 11.46 -4.07 3.50
C THR A 37 11.59 -5.55 3.15
N ASN A 38 11.49 -6.43 4.15
CA ASN A 38 11.66 -7.86 3.98
C ASN A 38 10.89 -8.63 5.08
N MET A 39 10.85 -9.96 4.93
CA MET A 39 10.14 -10.84 5.85
C MET A 39 10.78 -10.89 7.24
N GLU A 40 12.11 -10.75 7.35
CA GLU A 40 12.83 -10.78 8.63
C GLU A 40 12.43 -9.58 9.50
N ASP A 41 12.44 -8.37 8.95
CA ASP A 41 12.01 -7.14 9.63
C ASP A 41 10.53 -7.22 10.02
N TYR A 42 9.68 -7.76 9.13
CA TYR A 42 8.27 -7.96 9.43
C TYR A 42 8.08 -8.93 10.61
N LEU A 43 8.74 -10.09 10.60
CA LEU A 43 8.65 -11.07 11.69
C LEU A 43 9.19 -10.49 13.00
N ALA A 44 10.32 -9.78 12.97
CA ALA A 44 10.86 -9.09 14.13
C ALA A 44 9.85 -8.09 14.72
N TRP A 45 9.11 -7.37 13.88
CA TRP A 45 8.02 -6.49 14.31
C TRP A 45 6.86 -7.26 14.97
N VAL A 46 6.46 -8.42 14.44
CA VAL A 46 5.43 -9.27 15.06
C VAL A 46 5.90 -9.80 16.42
N HIS A 47 7.15 -10.25 16.52
CA HIS A 47 7.75 -10.74 17.77
C HIS A 47 7.67 -9.72 18.91
N ARG A 48 7.75 -8.40 18.61
CA ARG A 48 7.65 -7.33 19.63
C ARG A 48 6.39 -7.43 20.49
N PHE A 49 5.26 -7.82 19.91
CA PHE A 49 4.00 -7.97 20.64
C PHE A 49 3.57 -9.42 20.83
N ALA A 50 4.08 -10.35 20.01
CA ALA A 50 3.89 -11.78 20.25
C ALA A 50 4.58 -12.22 21.54
N ASP A 51 5.86 -11.92 21.72
CA ASP A 51 6.64 -12.42 22.86
C ASP A 51 6.55 -11.54 24.11
N ALA A 52 5.61 -10.59 24.12
CA ALA A 52 5.43 -9.68 25.24
C ALA A 52 4.96 -10.44 26.50
N PRO A 53 5.47 -10.09 27.70
CA PRO A 53 5.04 -10.71 28.95
C PRO A 53 3.53 -10.54 29.19
N PRO A 54 2.83 -11.54 29.75
CA PRO A 54 1.38 -11.50 29.92
C PRO A 54 0.90 -10.50 30.98
N THR A 55 1.79 -10.07 31.88
CA THR A 55 1.45 -9.15 32.96
C THR A 55 2.44 -8.00 33.08
N LEU A 56 1.95 -6.84 33.53
CA LEU A 56 2.80 -5.67 33.79
C LEU A 56 3.86 -5.96 34.86
N ALA A 57 3.54 -6.82 35.83
CA ALA A 57 4.48 -7.22 36.87
C ALA A 57 5.65 -8.02 36.29
N GLU A 58 5.40 -8.92 35.33
CA GLU A 58 6.45 -9.65 34.62
C GLU A 58 7.25 -8.74 33.71
N LEU A 59 6.59 -7.83 32.96
CA LEU A 59 7.27 -6.83 32.13
C LEU A 59 8.28 -6.01 32.94
N VAL A 60 7.86 -5.48 34.09
CA VAL A 60 8.70 -4.65 34.96
C VAL A 60 9.78 -5.49 35.65
N ARG A 61 9.51 -6.75 36.00
CA ARG A 61 10.51 -7.65 36.56
C ARG A 61 11.64 -7.90 35.55
N ASP A 62 11.28 -8.15 34.30
CA ASP A 62 12.23 -8.51 33.24
C ASP A 62 12.90 -7.25 32.65
N ASN A 63 12.24 -6.08 32.77
CA ASN A 63 12.76 -4.78 32.35
C ASN A 63 12.58 -3.72 33.46
N PRO A 64 13.40 -3.75 34.54
CA PRO A 64 13.24 -2.85 35.69
C PRO A 64 13.27 -1.35 35.35
N GLY A 65 13.98 -0.99 34.26
CA GLY A 65 14.03 0.38 33.73
C GLY A 65 12.68 0.93 33.28
N LEU A 66 11.67 0.07 33.01
CA LEU A 66 10.32 0.51 32.64
C LEU A 66 9.48 0.98 33.81
N ASN A 67 9.83 0.65 35.06
CA ASN A 67 9.01 1.02 36.21
C ASN A 67 8.86 2.54 36.37
N PRO A 68 9.92 3.37 36.34
CA PRO A 68 9.78 4.83 36.41
C PRO A 68 8.89 5.40 35.30
N ILE A 69 9.01 4.88 34.07
CA ILE A 69 8.24 5.33 32.91
C ILE A 69 6.75 5.03 33.10
N VAL A 70 6.42 3.81 33.56
CA VAL A 70 5.04 3.40 33.85
C VAL A 70 4.44 4.25 34.98
N GLN A 71 5.21 4.57 36.02
CA GLN A 71 4.73 5.44 37.10
C GLN A 71 4.53 6.88 36.64
N ASP A 72 5.42 7.40 35.79
CA ASP A 72 5.30 8.74 35.21
C ASP A 72 4.05 8.88 34.33
N LEU A 73 3.81 7.91 33.43
CA LEU A 73 2.60 7.84 32.62
C LEU A 73 1.33 7.88 33.47
N LYS A 74 1.28 7.06 34.53
CA LYS A 74 0.15 7.04 35.47
C LYS A 74 -0.02 8.35 36.23
N ALA A 75 1.09 8.95 36.68
CA ALA A 75 1.07 10.24 37.38
C ALA A 75 0.54 11.38 36.48
N LYS A 76 0.78 11.30 35.17
CA LYS A 76 0.24 12.18 34.14
C LYS A 76 -1.19 11.85 33.70
N GLY A 77 -1.79 10.79 34.26
CA GLY A 77 -3.17 10.37 33.98
C GLY A 77 -3.33 9.50 32.73
N PHE A 78 -2.24 8.93 32.21
CA PHE A 78 -2.30 7.95 31.13
C PHE A 78 -2.42 6.54 31.69
N GLU A 79 -3.34 5.77 31.10
CA GLU A 79 -3.42 4.33 31.27
C GLU A 79 -2.63 3.63 30.15
N LEU A 80 -2.20 2.39 30.39
CA LEU A 80 -1.48 1.59 29.39
C LEU A 80 -2.44 0.96 28.37
N ASP A 81 -3.23 1.80 27.70
CA ASP A 81 -4.37 1.41 26.87
C ASP A 81 -4.26 1.92 25.42
N GLU A 82 -5.34 1.73 24.65
CA GLU A 82 -5.42 2.14 23.25
C GLU A 82 -5.36 3.66 23.07
N ARG A 83 -5.80 4.45 24.06
CA ARG A 83 -5.73 5.91 23.99
C ARG A 83 -4.27 6.37 24.01
N LEU A 84 -3.42 5.71 24.80
CA LEU A 84 -1.99 5.95 24.80
C LEU A 84 -1.38 5.61 23.43
N LEU A 85 -1.68 4.43 22.86
CA LEU A 85 -1.18 4.05 21.53
C LEU A 85 -1.58 5.05 20.43
N ARG A 86 -2.86 5.47 20.41
CA ARG A 86 -3.39 6.49 19.48
C ARG A 86 -2.62 7.80 19.58
N SER A 87 -2.32 8.24 20.80
CA SER A 87 -1.61 9.50 21.03
C SER A 87 -0.17 9.42 20.53
N LEU A 88 0.50 8.29 20.73
CA LEU A 88 1.88 8.06 20.29
C LEU A 88 2.00 7.89 18.77
N ALA A 89 1.06 7.20 18.12
CA ALA A 89 1.03 7.04 16.67
C ALA A 89 0.87 8.37 15.92
N LEU A 90 -0.02 9.24 16.43
CA LEU A 90 -0.21 10.58 15.87
C LEU A 90 1.05 11.42 15.98
N GLU A 91 1.78 11.35 17.10
CA GLU A 91 3.06 12.04 17.15
C GLU A 91 4.04 11.47 16.13
N ALA A 92 4.24 10.15 16.09
CA ALA A 92 5.26 9.57 15.22
C ALA A 92 5.13 10.13 13.79
N THR A 93 3.88 10.27 13.33
CA THR A 93 3.55 10.94 12.07
C THR A 93 3.95 12.43 12.05
N ARG A 94 3.66 13.20 13.11
CA ARG A 94 4.11 14.61 13.21
C ARG A 94 5.64 14.74 13.17
N ARG A 95 6.39 13.88 13.86
CA ARG A 95 7.86 13.90 13.84
C ARG A 95 8.38 13.64 12.44
N GLU A 96 7.82 12.66 11.74
CA GLU A 96 8.13 12.41 10.34
C GLU A 96 7.89 13.66 9.49
N LEU A 97 6.78 14.36 9.69
CA LEU A 97 6.51 15.63 9.01
C LEU A 97 7.50 16.74 9.38
N LYS A 98 7.89 16.87 10.64
CA LYS A 98 8.91 17.83 11.06
C LYS A 98 10.23 17.57 10.34
N GLU A 99 10.63 16.31 10.19
CA GLU A 99 11.85 15.94 9.46
C GLU A 99 11.75 16.24 7.97
N ILE A 100 10.63 15.88 7.35
CA ILE A 100 10.37 16.10 5.91
C ILE A 100 10.34 17.60 5.60
N LEU A 101 9.68 18.41 6.42
CA LEU A 101 9.40 19.83 6.16
C LEU A 101 10.38 20.78 6.89
N LYS A 102 11.18 20.28 7.82
CA LYS A 102 12.04 21.05 8.74
C LYS A 102 11.29 22.14 9.51
N GLN A 103 9.99 21.98 9.77
CA GLN A 103 9.10 22.98 10.37
C GLN A 103 8.45 22.46 11.66
N ASP A 104 8.34 23.30 12.70
CA ASP A 104 7.92 22.89 14.04
C ASP A 104 6.40 22.74 14.26
N ARG A 105 5.55 23.24 13.36
CA ARG A 105 4.09 23.31 13.57
C ARG A 105 3.31 22.41 12.62
N VAL A 106 2.62 21.43 13.23
CA VAL A 106 1.49 20.71 12.62
C VAL A 106 0.28 20.94 13.53
N PRO A 107 -0.83 21.54 13.07
CA PRO A 107 -2.00 21.81 13.91
C PRO A 107 -2.65 20.52 14.39
N SER A 108 -2.94 20.39 15.70
CA SER A 108 -3.78 19.29 16.21
C SER A 108 -4.18 19.48 17.68
N ASP A 109 -5.39 19.00 18.01
CA ASP A 109 -5.99 19.00 19.36
C ASP A 109 -5.40 17.92 20.31
N PHE A 110 -4.45 17.10 19.84
CA PHE A 110 -3.83 16.04 20.65
C PHE A 110 -2.51 16.51 21.30
N LEU A 111 -2.27 16.06 22.54
CA LEU A 111 -1.10 16.43 23.34
C LEU A 111 0.22 15.98 22.69
N PRO A 112 1.29 16.80 22.78
CA PRO A 112 2.61 16.42 22.29
C PRO A 112 3.24 15.32 23.17
N PRO A 113 4.17 14.50 22.66
CA PRO A 113 4.83 13.43 23.40
C PRO A 113 5.66 13.92 24.53
N GLU A 114 6.24 15.11 24.45
CA GLU A 114 6.99 15.68 25.57
C GLU A 114 6.05 15.89 26.78
N ALA A 115 4.73 15.98 26.54
CA ALA A 115 3.69 15.94 27.57
C ALA A 115 3.22 14.52 27.94
N ILE A 116 3.54 13.48 27.15
CA ILE A 116 3.10 12.08 27.33
C ILE A 116 4.22 11.19 27.88
N LEU A 117 5.39 11.18 27.24
CA LEU A 117 6.57 10.36 27.54
C LEU A 117 7.74 11.20 28.08
N PRO A 118 8.65 10.59 28.87
CA PRO A 118 9.91 11.22 29.26
C PRO A 118 10.82 11.51 28.04
N GLU A 119 11.52 12.64 28.05
CA GLU A 119 12.47 13.04 26.97
C GLU A 119 13.67 12.09 26.84
N ASP A 120 14.01 11.38 27.91
CA ASP A 120 15.15 10.46 28.03
C ASP A 120 14.77 8.99 27.80
N LEU A 121 13.53 8.70 27.39
CA LEU A 121 13.10 7.36 27.06
C LEU A 121 13.84 6.86 25.83
N ASP A 122 14.70 5.84 25.99
CA ASP A 122 15.33 5.19 24.85
C ASP A 122 14.30 4.43 23.99
N ASP A 123 14.61 4.33 22.69
CA ASP A 123 13.69 3.75 21.71
C ASP A 123 13.36 2.29 22.01
N GLU A 124 14.29 1.53 22.58
CA GLU A 124 14.11 0.09 22.85
C GLU A 124 13.16 -0.15 24.03
N ALA A 125 13.29 0.65 25.09
CA ALA A 125 12.37 0.68 26.22
C ALA A 125 10.96 1.08 25.78
N LEU A 126 10.84 2.09 24.90
CA LEU A 126 9.56 2.46 24.31
C LEU A 126 8.95 1.31 23.50
N GLN A 127 9.70 0.69 22.59
CA GLN A 127 9.19 -0.42 21.78
C GLN A 127 8.78 -1.62 22.64
N THR A 128 9.49 -1.90 23.73
CA THR A 128 9.16 -2.98 24.66
C THR A 128 7.86 -2.70 25.42
N LEU A 129 7.66 -1.46 25.90
CA LEU A 129 6.40 -1.04 26.52
C LEU A 129 5.23 -1.09 25.51
N LEU A 130 5.44 -0.61 24.28
CA LEU A 130 4.43 -0.64 23.22
C LEU A 130 4.04 -2.08 22.84
N GLY A 131 5.02 -2.99 22.77
CA GLY A 131 4.79 -4.42 22.53
C GLY A 131 3.86 -5.04 23.56
N PHE A 132 4.10 -4.75 24.84
CA PHE A 132 3.20 -5.16 25.94
C PHE A 132 1.79 -4.60 25.81
N ILE A 133 1.65 -3.29 25.57
CA ILE A 133 0.33 -2.65 25.44
C ILE A 133 -0.44 -3.24 24.26
N ARG A 134 0.23 -3.43 23.11
CA ARG A 134 -0.35 -4.06 21.91
C ARG A 134 -0.83 -5.47 22.18
N SER A 135 0.03 -6.31 22.76
CA SER A 135 -0.28 -7.71 23.11
C SER A 135 -1.54 -7.80 23.99
N ARG A 136 -1.60 -6.96 25.02
CA ARG A 136 -2.74 -6.91 25.94
C ARG A 136 -4.04 -6.49 25.23
N ILE A 137 -3.99 -5.45 24.40
CA ILE A 137 -5.16 -4.96 23.64
C ILE A 137 -5.65 -6.02 22.66
N LEU A 138 -4.75 -6.69 21.95
CA LEU A 138 -5.09 -7.78 21.03
C LEU A 138 -5.90 -8.87 21.73
N VAL A 139 -5.46 -9.31 22.91
CA VAL A 139 -6.13 -10.37 23.69
C VAL A 139 -7.41 -9.88 24.35
N GLU A 140 -7.34 -8.79 25.12
CA GLU A 140 -8.45 -8.32 25.98
C GLU A 140 -9.61 -7.74 25.17
N LYS A 141 -9.32 -6.99 24.10
CA LYS A 141 -10.33 -6.26 23.32
C LYS A 141 -10.68 -6.97 22.00
N TYR A 142 -9.68 -7.42 21.26
CA TYR A 142 -9.91 -8.00 19.93
C TYR A 142 -10.02 -9.52 19.95
N HIS A 143 -9.72 -10.17 21.08
CA HIS A 143 -9.72 -11.63 21.24
C HIS A 143 -8.78 -12.33 20.25
N MET A 144 -7.72 -11.64 19.82
CA MET A 144 -6.70 -12.15 18.93
C MET A 144 -5.46 -12.54 19.73
N GLU A 145 -4.95 -13.74 19.48
CA GLU A 145 -3.74 -14.27 20.10
C GLU A 145 -2.53 -13.84 19.28
N PRO A 146 -1.60 -13.04 19.86
CA PRO A 146 -0.41 -12.57 19.16
C PRO A 146 0.46 -13.69 18.55
N GLN A 147 0.58 -14.81 19.25
CA GLN A 147 1.31 -15.99 18.79
C GLN A 147 0.68 -16.61 17.54
N ARG A 148 -0.64 -16.59 17.44
CA ARG A 148 -1.34 -17.06 16.23
C ARG A 148 -1.19 -16.07 15.07
N MET A 149 -1.09 -14.77 15.36
CA MET A 149 -0.73 -13.78 14.33
C MET A 149 0.68 -14.04 13.77
N LEU A 150 1.63 -14.43 14.62
CA LEU A 150 2.98 -14.85 14.21
C LEU A 150 2.95 -16.13 13.38
N GLU A 151 2.26 -17.18 13.84
CA GLU A 151 2.11 -18.44 13.09
C GLU A 151 1.56 -18.19 11.68
N LEU A 152 0.52 -17.35 11.56
CA LEU A 152 -0.04 -17.00 10.26
C LEU A 152 0.96 -16.24 9.40
N ALA A 153 1.71 -15.30 10.00
CA ALA A 153 2.75 -14.57 9.29
C ALA A 153 3.81 -15.51 8.71
N GLU A 154 4.34 -16.43 9.52
CA GLU A 154 5.31 -17.44 9.07
C GLU A 154 4.74 -18.33 7.95
N ARG A 155 3.44 -18.64 8.03
CA ARG A 155 2.78 -19.53 7.08
C ARG A 155 2.39 -18.88 5.75
N PHE A 156 1.87 -17.67 5.78
CA PHE A 156 1.23 -17.01 4.64
C PHE A 156 1.89 -15.69 4.23
N GLY A 157 2.85 -15.19 5.00
CA GLY A 157 3.58 -13.97 4.67
C GLY A 157 3.11 -12.73 5.45
N PRO A 158 3.53 -11.53 4.99
CA PRO A 158 3.47 -10.31 5.79
C PRO A 158 2.07 -9.67 5.76
N PHE A 159 1.21 -10.02 6.72
CA PHE A 159 -0.12 -9.42 6.85
C PHE A 159 -0.07 -7.95 7.25
N ASP A 160 -0.75 -7.09 6.48
CA ASP A 160 -1.13 -5.77 6.97
C ASP A 160 -2.42 -5.88 7.80
N TRP A 161 -2.28 -5.83 9.13
CA TRP A 161 -3.40 -5.99 10.06
C TRP A 161 -4.38 -4.80 10.04
N ARG A 162 -4.07 -3.74 9.29
CA ARG A 162 -5.00 -2.65 8.98
C ARG A 162 -6.05 -3.03 7.93
N LEU A 163 -5.94 -4.22 7.35
CA LEU A 163 -6.87 -4.77 6.38
C LEU A 163 -7.81 -5.80 7.00
N SER A 164 -9.10 -5.66 6.75
CA SER A 164 -10.10 -6.64 7.18
C SER A 164 -9.87 -8.03 6.60
N ALA A 165 -9.20 -8.15 5.45
CA ALA A 165 -8.85 -9.44 4.85
C ALA A 165 -7.87 -10.24 5.72
N SER A 166 -6.88 -9.61 6.36
CA SER A 166 -5.96 -10.23 7.33
C SER A 166 -6.74 -10.84 8.50
N HIS A 167 -7.71 -10.09 9.02
CA HIS A 167 -8.60 -10.56 10.08
C HIS A 167 -9.50 -11.71 9.62
N ALA A 168 -9.95 -11.69 8.37
CA ALA A 168 -10.75 -12.77 7.83
C ALA A 168 -9.97 -14.08 7.73
N VAL A 169 -8.70 -14.03 7.32
CA VAL A 169 -7.80 -15.17 7.33
C VAL A 169 -7.58 -15.65 8.76
N TYR A 170 -7.27 -14.75 9.70
CA TYR A 170 -7.09 -15.10 11.12
C TYR A 170 -8.30 -15.85 11.69
N TRP A 171 -9.50 -15.29 11.53
CA TRP A 171 -10.70 -15.90 12.07
C TRP A 171 -11.16 -17.13 11.28
N GLY A 172 -10.86 -17.22 9.99
CA GLY A 172 -11.07 -18.42 9.19
C GLY A 172 -10.18 -19.58 9.68
N TYR A 173 -8.91 -19.28 9.98
CA TYR A 173 -7.95 -20.24 10.51
C TYR A 173 -8.34 -20.73 11.91
N VAL A 174 -8.64 -19.82 12.84
CA VAL A 174 -9.14 -20.17 14.19
C VAL A 174 -10.42 -21.01 14.10
N GLY A 175 -11.31 -20.68 13.15
CA GLY A 175 -12.53 -21.44 12.90
C GLY A 175 -12.25 -22.86 12.41
N LEU A 176 -11.26 -23.04 11.52
CA LEU A 176 -10.86 -24.34 11.03
C LEU A 176 -10.28 -25.21 12.16
N GLU A 177 -9.32 -24.69 12.91
CA GLU A 177 -8.64 -25.37 14.03
C GLU A 177 -9.67 -25.88 15.06
N ARG A 178 -10.55 -24.99 15.55
CA ARG A 178 -11.57 -25.33 16.56
C ARG A 178 -12.64 -26.28 16.04
N THR A 179 -12.97 -26.21 14.75
CA THR A 179 -13.94 -27.13 14.15
C THR A 179 -13.32 -28.49 13.87
N GLU A 180 -12.06 -28.59 13.43
CA GLU A 180 -11.34 -29.86 13.29
C GLU A 180 -11.25 -30.59 14.63
N GLU A 181 -10.89 -29.89 15.72
CA GLU A 181 -10.90 -30.43 17.09
C GLU A 181 -12.26 -30.99 17.50
N ARG A 182 -13.35 -30.31 17.10
CA ARG A 182 -14.71 -30.69 17.46
C ARG A 182 -15.28 -31.81 16.59
N LEU A 183 -14.96 -31.84 15.30
CA LEU A 183 -15.39 -32.88 14.36
C LEU A 183 -14.62 -34.19 14.56
N ALA A 184 -13.37 -34.13 15.01
CA ALA A 184 -12.69 -35.31 15.55
C ALA A 184 -13.49 -35.96 16.70
N ALA A 185 -14.37 -35.19 17.37
CA ALA A 185 -15.26 -35.67 18.43
C ALA A 185 -16.73 -35.89 17.98
N MET A 186 -17.13 -35.60 16.73
CA MET A 186 -18.52 -35.71 16.25
C MET A 186 -18.62 -36.03 14.75
N ASP A 187 -19.49 -36.99 14.36
CA ASP A 187 -19.91 -37.24 12.97
C ASP A 187 -20.82 -36.09 12.45
N SER A 188 -20.25 -34.91 12.19
CA SER A 188 -20.98 -33.72 11.72
C SER A 188 -20.51 -33.28 10.33
N PRO A 189 -21.40 -32.72 9.50
CA PRO A 189 -21.14 -32.48 8.08
C PRO A 189 -20.02 -31.45 7.82
N ASP A 190 -19.28 -31.73 6.76
CA ASP A 190 -18.09 -31.04 6.25
C ASP A 190 -18.29 -29.55 5.85
N THR A 191 -19.55 -29.08 5.80
CA THR A 191 -19.92 -27.76 5.29
C THR A 191 -19.26 -26.59 6.04
N ASP A 192 -19.12 -26.69 7.36
CA ASP A 192 -18.52 -25.62 8.17
C ASP A 192 -17.00 -25.49 7.93
N LEU A 193 -16.30 -26.62 7.74
CA LEU A 193 -14.88 -26.60 7.36
C LEU A 193 -14.69 -25.99 5.97
N VAL A 194 -15.53 -26.38 5.00
CA VAL A 194 -15.50 -25.82 3.64
C VAL A 194 -15.76 -24.31 3.65
N ASN A 195 -16.64 -23.83 4.53
CA ASN A 195 -16.88 -22.39 4.69
C ASN A 195 -15.69 -21.66 5.32
N SER A 196 -14.98 -22.28 6.27
CA SER A 196 -13.75 -21.73 6.86
C SER A 196 -12.61 -21.68 5.83
N ASP A 197 -12.43 -22.74 5.04
CA ASP A 197 -11.48 -22.76 3.91
C ASP A 197 -11.79 -21.64 2.91
N ARG A 198 -13.06 -21.45 2.58
CA ARG A 198 -13.49 -20.36 1.69
C ARG A 198 -13.13 -18.98 2.23
N LEU A 199 -13.24 -18.76 3.54
CA LEU A 199 -12.84 -17.48 4.16
C LEU A 199 -11.33 -17.25 4.05
N ILE A 200 -10.52 -18.30 4.23
CA ILE A 200 -9.06 -18.23 4.08
C ILE A 200 -8.72 -17.90 2.61
N PHE A 201 -9.27 -18.63 1.64
CA PHE A 201 -9.03 -18.37 0.22
C PHE A 201 -9.45 -16.97 -0.20
N HIS A 202 -10.66 -16.54 0.16
CA HIS A 202 -11.12 -15.18 -0.16
C HIS A 202 -10.28 -14.10 0.53
N GLY A 203 -9.82 -14.35 1.76
CA GLY A 203 -8.92 -13.44 2.47
C GLY A 203 -7.57 -13.29 1.78
N LEU A 204 -6.90 -14.40 1.47
CA LEU A 204 -5.63 -14.40 0.76
C LEU A 204 -5.74 -13.81 -0.66
N GLN A 205 -6.84 -14.09 -1.36
CA GLN A 205 -7.14 -13.48 -2.64
C GLN A 205 -7.31 -11.95 -2.51
N GLN A 206 -8.09 -11.48 -1.53
CA GLN A 206 -8.23 -10.04 -1.30
C GLN A 206 -6.91 -9.38 -0.90
N LEU A 207 -6.07 -10.06 -0.12
CA LEU A 207 -4.72 -9.57 0.19
C LEU A 207 -3.84 -9.52 -1.06
N THR A 208 -3.96 -10.46 -1.98
CA THR A 208 -3.25 -10.35 -3.26
C THR A 208 -3.69 -9.10 -4.04
N TYR A 209 -4.98 -8.79 -4.02
CA TYR A 209 -5.55 -7.68 -4.81
C TYR A 209 -5.37 -6.30 -4.16
N GLN A 210 -5.35 -6.24 -2.82
CA GLN A 210 -5.39 -4.99 -2.04
C GLN A 210 -4.72 -5.15 -0.66
N GLY A 211 -3.59 -5.88 -0.61
CA GLY A 211 -2.87 -6.29 0.61
C GLY A 211 -1.90 -5.27 1.21
N ARG A 212 -1.63 -4.17 0.51
CA ARG A 212 -0.79 -3.07 1.00
C ARG A 212 -1.65 -1.83 1.25
N VAL A 213 -1.47 -1.21 2.41
CA VAL A 213 -2.23 -0.01 2.80
C VAL A 213 -1.36 1.24 2.77
N MET A 214 -1.67 2.19 1.88
CA MET A 214 -1.19 3.56 2.00
C MET A 214 -2.14 4.35 2.87
N TYR A 215 -1.64 4.86 3.99
CA TYR A 215 -2.45 5.62 4.94
C TYR A 215 -1.64 6.78 5.50
N ASP A 216 -2.25 7.96 5.55
CA ASP A 216 -1.75 9.12 6.28
C ASP A 216 -2.77 9.50 7.36
N PRO A 217 -2.45 9.35 8.65
CA PRO A 217 -3.38 9.64 9.73
C PRO A 217 -3.69 11.13 9.91
N LEU A 218 -2.91 12.04 9.31
CA LEU A 218 -3.13 13.48 9.42
C LEU A 218 -4.08 14.01 8.34
N SER A 219 -3.86 13.64 7.08
CA SER A 219 -4.78 14.00 5.99
C SER A 219 -5.99 13.06 5.88
N GLY A 220 -5.91 11.86 6.47
CA GLY A 220 -6.88 10.80 6.27
C GLY A 220 -6.79 10.13 4.91
N TYR A 221 -5.76 10.42 4.12
CA TYR A 221 -5.51 9.75 2.85
C TYR A 221 -5.44 8.25 3.06
N PHE A 222 -6.17 7.51 2.25
CA PHE A 222 -6.24 6.06 2.33
C PHE A 222 -6.32 5.49 0.91
N ASN A 223 -5.41 4.57 0.60
CA ASN A 223 -5.43 3.82 -0.63
C ASN A 223 -4.95 2.39 -0.40
N LEU A 224 -5.42 1.47 -1.24
CA LEU A 224 -5.09 0.07 -1.19
C LEU A 224 -4.36 -0.35 -2.45
N LEU A 225 -3.31 -1.13 -2.28
CA LEU A 225 -2.45 -1.59 -3.36
C LEU A 225 -2.35 -3.14 -3.33
N PRO A 226 -2.25 -3.79 -4.49
CA PRO A 226 -1.90 -5.20 -4.61
C PRO A 226 -0.66 -5.61 -3.82
N GLU A 227 -0.63 -6.87 -3.36
CA GLU A 227 0.50 -7.49 -2.66
C GLU A 227 0.79 -8.86 -3.27
N PRO A 228 1.64 -8.94 -4.31
CA PRO A 228 1.91 -10.17 -5.05
C PRO A 228 2.48 -11.31 -4.20
N ARG A 229 3.10 -11.02 -3.04
CA ARG A 229 3.62 -12.06 -2.13
C ARG A 229 2.54 -13.02 -1.62
N PHE A 230 1.26 -12.62 -1.63
CA PHE A 230 0.16 -13.50 -1.26
C PHE A 230 -0.28 -14.49 -2.35
N ILE A 231 0.31 -14.45 -3.55
CA ILE A 231 0.06 -15.45 -4.61
C ILE A 231 0.47 -16.85 -4.11
N ASP A 232 1.72 -16.98 -3.64
CA ASP A 232 2.24 -18.25 -3.13
C ASP A 232 1.51 -18.68 -1.85
N ALA A 233 1.07 -17.73 -1.02
CA ALA A 233 0.29 -18.01 0.17
C ALA A 233 -1.09 -18.61 -0.16
N PHE A 234 -1.79 -18.02 -1.15
CA PHE A 234 -3.06 -18.54 -1.64
C PHE A 234 -2.88 -19.96 -2.18
N GLU A 235 -1.87 -20.17 -3.03
CA GLU A 235 -1.61 -21.46 -3.66
C GLU A 235 -1.23 -22.52 -2.63
N THR A 236 -0.38 -22.18 -1.66
CA THR A 236 -0.04 -23.04 -0.52
C THR A 236 -1.29 -23.45 0.25
N ALA A 237 -2.20 -22.50 0.54
CA ALA A 237 -3.46 -22.79 1.20
C ALA A 237 -4.31 -23.74 0.35
N PHE A 238 -4.46 -23.45 -0.95
CA PHE A 238 -5.28 -24.24 -1.87
C PHE A 238 -4.79 -25.68 -1.97
N LEU A 239 -3.50 -25.88 -2.24
CA LEU A 239 -2.89 -27.20 -2.39
C LEU A 239 -2.89 -27.99 -1.07
N THR A 240 -2.70 -27.32 0.07
CA THR A 240 -2.82 -27.98 1.39
C THR A 240 -4.24 -28.50 1.63
N THR A 241 -5.26 -27.69 1.31
CA THR A 241 -6.66 -28.10 1.45
C THR A 241 -7.04 -29.17 0.44
N GLU A 242 -6.52 -29.09 -0.80
CA GLU A 242 -6.71 -30.12 -1.83
C GLU A 242 -6.12 -31.47 -1.39
N ALA A 243 -4.91 -31.47 -0.82
CA ALA A 243 -4.27 -32.68 -0.31
C ALA A 243 -5.10 -33.34 0.82
N LYS A 244 -5.81 -32.56 1.63
CA LYS A 244 -6.70 -33.05 2.68
C LYS A 244 -8.04 -33.58 2.15
N ARG A 245 -8.62 -32.92 1.15
CA ARG A 245 -10.02 -33.13 0.71
C ARG A 245 -10.16 -33.96 -0.58
N GLY A 246 -9.09 -34.08 -1.36
CA GLY A 246 -9.12 -34.63 -2.71
C GLY A 246 -9.83 -33.73 -3.72
N GLU A 247 -9.76 -34.11 -4.99
CA GLU A 247 -10.29 -33.32 -6.12
C GLU A 247 -11.80 -33.07 -6.02
N GLU A 248 -12.57 -34.07 -5.61
CA GLU A 248 -14.04 -33.95 -5.49
C GLU A 248 -14.43 -32.87 -4.45
N GLY A 249 -13.74 -32.84 -3.31
CA GLY A 249 -13.92 -31.82 -2.28
C GLY A 249 -13.47 -30.42 -2.71
N MET A 250 -12.63 -30.31 -3.74
CA MET A 250 -12.14 -29.05 -4.31
C MET A 250 -12.90 -28.58 -5.55
N SER A 251 -13.87 -29.34 -6.02
CA SER A 251 -14.67 -29.02 -7.21
C SER A 251 -15.26 -27.61 -7.18
N SER A 252 -15.74 -27.16 -6.02
CA SER A 252 -16.31 -25.80 -5.83
C SER A 252 -15.29 -24.66 -5.85
N PHE A 253 -13.99 -24.96 -5.71
CA PHE A 253 -12.91 -23.96 -5.65
C PHE A 253 -12.05 -23.92 -6.92
N THR A 254 -12.06 -24.99 -7.74
CA THR A 254 -11.17 -25.15 -8.89
C THR A 254 -11.28 -24.02 -9.91
N SER A 255 -12.51 -23.58 -10.24
CA SER A 255 -12.71 -22.44 -11.15
C SER A 255 -12.20 -21.12 -10.56
N GLY A 256 -12.37 -20.93 -9.24
CA GLY A 256 -11.84 -19.75 -8.55
C GLY A 256 -10.31 -19.72 -8.54
N TYR A 257 -9.67 -20.89 -8.38
CA TYR A 257 -8.22 -21.03 -8.45
C TYR A 257 -7.66 -20.71 -9.83
N ARG A 258 -8.29 -21.22 -10.90
CA ARG A 258 -7.91 -20.87 -12.28
C ARG A 258 -7.95 -19.37 -12.51
N ASN A 259 -9.07 -18.73 -12.17
CA ASN A 259 -9.24 -17.28 -12.33
C ASN A 259 -8.23 -16.48 -11.49
N PHE A 260 -7.89 -16.97 -10.30
CA PHE A 260 -6.88 -16.37 -9.44
C PHE A 260 -5.49 -16.42 -10.08
N LEU A 261 -5.06 -17.58 -10.62
CA LEU A 261 -3.78 -17.70 -11.30
C LEU A 261 -3.72 -16.83 -12.56
N GLU A 262 -4.75 -16.84 -13.40
CA GLU A 262 -4.83 -15.95 -14.57
C GLU A 262 -4.69 -14.48 -14.18
N TRP A 263 -5.36 -14.06 -13.10
CA TRP A 263 -5.24 -12.69 -12.60
C TRP A 263 -3.86 -12.41 -12.04
N SER A 264 -3.26 -13.37 -11.36
CA SER A 264 -1.92 -13.24 -10.76
C SER A 264 -0.83 -13.09 -11.82
N VAL A 265 -0.93 -13.81 -12.96
CA VAL A 265 -0.06 -13.61 -14.13
C VAL A 265 -0.17 -12.17 -14.63
N ARG A 266 -1.40 -11.69 -14.84
CA ARG A 266 -1.64 -10.31 -15.30
C ARG A 266 -1.11 -9.29 -14.30
N LEU A 267 -1.37 -9.47 -13.01
CA LEU A 267 -0.88 -8.57 -11.96
C LEU A 267 0.65 -8.50 -12.00
N ALA A 268 1.34 -9.65 -11.94
CA ALA A 268 2.80 -9.69 -11.91
C ALA A 268 3.41 -9.01 -13.14
N TYR A 269 2.85 -9.26 -14.32
CA TYR A 269 3.29 -8.63 -15.56
C TYR A 269 3.11 -7.10 -15.54
N VAL A 270 1.94 -6.64 -15.09
CA VAL A 270 1.60 -5.21 -14.96
C VAL A 270 2.52 -4.52 -13.95
N TYR A 271 2.81 -5.16 -12.83
CA TYR A 271 3.75 -4.67 -11.79
C TYR A 271 5.22 -4.73 -12.22
N GLY A 272 5.51 -5.24 -13.42
CA GLY A 272 6.86 -5.37 -13.93
C GLY A 272 7.69 -6.49 -13.32
N ASP A 273 7.09 -7.40 -12.57
CA ASP A 273 7.75 -8.59 -12.05
C ASP A 273 7.61 -9.75 -13.05
N ASN A 274 8.41 -9.70 -14.11
CA ASN A 274 8.37 -10.70 -15.17
C ASN A 274 8.73 -12.10 -14.65
N THR A 275 9.66 -12.19 -13.71
CA THR A 275 10.06 -13.48 -13.10
C THR A 275 8.86 -14.13 -12.44
N LEU A 276 8.12 -13.38 -11.62
CA LEU A 276 6.90 -13.87 -10.98
C LEU A 276 5.82 -14.18 -12.03
N ALA A 277 5.66 -13.36 -13.06
CA ALA A 277 4.68 -13.62 -14.12
C ALA A 277 4.96 -14.94 -14.85
N TYR A 278 6.23 -15.22 -15.18
CA TYR A 278 6.66 -16.48 -15.79
C TYR A 278 6.42 -17.69 -14.88
N ASP A 279 6.73 -17.55 -13.59
CA ASP A 279 6.57 -18.62 -12.59
C ASP A 279 5.08 -18.98 -12.42
N VAL A 280 4.23 -17.99 -12.16
CA VAL A 280 2.78 -18.17 -12.01
C VAL A 280 2.15 -18.69 -13.30
N TYR A 281 2.61 -18.23 -14.47
CA TYR A 281 2.12 -18.72 -15.76
C TYR A 281 2.49 -20.19 -16.00
N GLY A 282 3.70 -20.60 -15.59
CA GLY A 282 4.11 -22.00 -15.59
C GLY A 282 3.15 -22.85 -14.77
N ARG A 283 2.80 -22.43 -13.56
CA ARG A 283 1.85 -23.14 -12.69
C ARG A 283 0.43 -23.19 -13.26
N LEU A 284 -0.05 -22.09 -13.85
CA LEU A 284 -1.32 -22.03 -14.56
C LEU A 284 -1.36 -23.03 -15.73
N ARG A 285 -0.32 -23.02 -16.58
CA ARG A 285 -0.18 -23.92 -17.72
C ARG A 285 -0.12 -25.37 -17.30
N ASP A 286 0.72 -25.70 -16.31
CA ASP A 286 0.90 -27.08 -15.86
C ASP A 286 -0.39 -27.66 -15.26
N ARG A 287 -1.23 -26.81 -14.66
CA ARG A 287 -2.50 -27.24 -14.04
C ARG A 287 -3.69 -27.27 -15.00
N PHE A 288 -3.77 -26.32 -15.93
CA PHE A 288 -4.97 -26.10 -16.74
C PHE A 288 -4.76 -26.13 -18.25
N GLY A 289 -3.51 -26.14 -18.72
CA GLY A 289 -3.18 -26.19 -20.14
C GLY A 289 -3.27 -27.58 -20.72
N ASP A 290 -3.74 -27.66 -21.97
CA ASP A 290 -3.76 -28.87 -22.79
C ASP A 290 -2.66 -28.80 -23.85
N ALA A 291 -1.51 -29.41 -23.56
CA ALA A 291 -0.38 -29.48 -24.50
C ALA A 291 -0.70 -30.24 -25.81
N SER A 292 -1.81 -30.97 -25.88
CA SER A 292 -2.26 -31.63 -27.11
C SER A 292 -3.05 -30.69 -28.04
N ASN A 293 -3.47 -29.53 -27.54
CA ASN A 293 -4.17 -28.50 -28.28
C ASN A 293 -3.27 -27.26 -28.51
N PRO A 294 -2.66 -27.09 -29.69
CA PRO A 294 -1.83 -25.93 -30.01
C PRO A 294 -2.56 -24.58 -29.93
N ASP A 295 -3.89 -24.58 -29.99
CA ASP A 295 -4.71 -23.38 -29.90
C ASP A 295 -5.13 -23.07 -28.44
N ASP A 296 -4.68 -23.85 -27.45
CA ASP A 296 -4.91 -23.55 -26.04
C ASP A 296 -4.15 -22.27 -25.64
N LYS A 297 -4.88 -21.32 -25.06
CA LYS A 297 -4.33 -20.03 -24.60
C LYS A 297 -3.25 -20.18 -23.52
N TYR A 298 -3.27 -21.27 -22.73
CA TYR A 298 -2.27 -21.50 -21.70
C TYR A 298 -0.96 -22.10 -22.22
N VAL A 299 -0.91 -22.49 -23.50
CA VAL A 299 0.27 -23.11 -24.14
C VAL A 299 1.04 -22.11 -25.01
N GLN A 300 0.51 -20.90 -25.21
CA GLN A 300 1.19 -19.82 -25.91
C GLN A 300 2.37 -19.24 -25.10
N PRO A 301 3.28 -18.46 -25.69
CA PRO A 301 4.23 -17.65 -24.95
C PRO A 301 3.53 -16.72 -23.92
N LEU A 302 4.18 -16.42 -22.80
CA LEU A 302 3.63 -15.56 -21.73
C LEU A 302 3.15 -14.22 -22.31
N GLU A 303 3.98 -13.59 -23.14
CA GLU A 303 3.67 -12.31 -23.75
C GLU A 303 2.43 -12.42 -24.65
N GLU A 304 2.27 -13.51 -25.40
CA GLU A 304 1.08 -13.73 -26.22
C GLU A 304 -0.16 -13.99 -25.38
N PHE A 305 -0.05 -14.75 -24.29
CA PHE A 305 -1.15 -14.95 -23.34
C PHE A 305 -1.60 -13.61 -22.71
N VAL A 306 -0.64 -12.85 -22.18
CA VAL A 306 -0.92 -11.56 -21.53
C VAL A 306 -1.41 -10.54 -22.54
N LEU A 307 -0.79 -10.46 -23.72
CA LEU A 307 -1.22 -9.55 -24.78
C LEU A 307 -2.56 -9.95 -25.38
N ALA A 308 -2.90 -11.23 -25.55
CA ALA A 308 -4.21 -11.66 -26.02
C ALA A 308 -5.31 -11.26 -25.01
N GLU A 309 -5.05 -11.49 -23.72
CA GLU A 309 -5.92 -11.04 -22.64
C GLU A 309 -6.01 -9.50 -22.59
N PHE A 310 -4.95 -8.78 -22.97
CA PHE A 310 -4.98 -7.32 -23.15
C PHE A 310 -5.57 -6.87 -24.47
N GLN A 311 -5.52 -7.64 -25.56
CA GLN A 311 -5.95 -7.24 -26.89
C GLN A 311 -7.46 -7.06 -26.92
N GLU A 312 -8.19 -7.84 -26.11
CA GLU A 312 -9.60 -7.56 -25.81
C GLU A 312 -9.84 -6.14 -25.21
N PHE A 313 -8.79 -5.46 -24.74
CA PHE A 313 -8.83 -4.14 -24.09
C PHE A 313 -7.88 -3.05 -24.68
N ILE A 314 -6.84 -3.40 -25.45
CA ILE A 314 -5.78 -2.52 -25.95
C ILE A 314 -5.66 -2.64 -27.47
N ASP A 315 -6.72 -2.21 -28.16
CA ASP A 315 -6.82 -2.24 -29.63
C ASP A 315 -6.56 -0.86 -30.28
N SER A 316 -6.33 0.18 -29.48
CA SER A 316 -6.19 1.55 -29.98
C SER A 316 -5.05 2.35 -29.34
N GLN A 317 -4.67 3.46 -30.01
CA GLN A 317 -3.76 4.47 -29.44
C GLN A 317 -4.20 4.92 -28.04
N ASN A 318 -5.51 5.08 -27.85
CA ASN A 318 -6.05 5.56 -26.59
C ASN A 318 -5.83 4.55 -25.47
N ASP A 319 -5.99 3.26 -25.76
CA ASP A 319 -5.86 2.21 -24.75
C ASP A 319 -4.40 2.02 -24.35
N ALA A 320 -3.48 2.02 -25.33
CA ALA A 320 -2.05 2.00 -25.07
C ALA A 320 -1.62 3.21 -24.24
N ARG A 321 -2.12 4.41 -24.58
CA ARG A 321 -1.89 5.62 -23.80
C ARG A 321 -2.42 5.49 -22.37
N GLN A 322 -3.64 4.95 -22.19
CA GLN A 322 -4.24 4.76 -20.86
C GLN A 322 -3.43 3.79 -20.01
N PHE A 323 -2.97 2.68 -20.59
CA PHE A 323 -2.10 1.73 -19.88
C PHE A 323 -0.81 2.40 -19.42
N VAL A 324 -0.08 3.05 -20.34
CA VAL A 324 1.17 3.76 -20.03
C VAL A 324 0.94 4.81 -18.96
N SER A 325 -0.11 5.64 -19.09
CA SER A 325 -0.47 6.62 -18.07
C SER A 325 -0.80 5.98 -16.71
N GLY A 326 -1.47 4.83 -16.69
CA GLY A 326 -1.74 4.07 -15.46
C GLY A 326 -0.46 3.59 -14.78
N GLN A 327 0.47 3.01 -15.54
CA GLN A 327 1.79 2.59 -15.04
C GLN A 327 2.59 3.76 -14.47
N LEU A 328 2.64 4.89 -15.19
CA LEU A 328 3.32 6.09 -14.72
C LEU A 328 2.66 6.67 -13.46
N PHE A 329 1.35 6.58 -13.32
CA PHE A 329 0.66 6.99 -12.10
C PHE A 329 0.97 6.05 -10.92
N GLN A 330 1.12 4.74 -11.14
CA GLN A 330 1.57 3.79 -10.12
C GLN A 330 3.04 4.02 -9.74
N MET A 331 3.91 4.30 -10.70
CA MET A 331 5.30 4.73 -10.45
C MET A 331 5.35 5.91 -9.46
N ILE A 332 4.46 6.88 -9.62
CA ILE A 332 4.39 8.07 -8.75
C ILE A 332 3.79 7.73 -7.38
N THR A 333 2.62 7.09 -7.37
CA THR A 333 1.82 6.90 -6.15
C THR A 333 2.24 5.69 -5.32
N GLU A 334 2.89 4.69 -5.91
CA GLU A 334 3.41 3.51 -5.20
C GLU A 334 4.93 3.55 -5.08
N GLY A 335 5.65 3.94 -6.13
CA GLY A 335 7.10 4.04 -6.10
C GLY A 335 7.57 5.28 -5.33
N TYR A 336 7.52 6.45 -5.98
CA TYR A 336 8.06 7.69 -5.40
C TYR A 336 7.38 8.11 -4.09
N ALA A 337 6.06 7.96 -3.95
CA ALA A 337 5.39 8.32 -2.71
C ALA A 337 5.88 7.54 -1.47
N ASN A 338 6.42 6.33 -1.69
CA ASN A 338 6.93 5.46 -0.63
C ASN A 338 8.47 5.38 -0.60
N GLY A 339 9.18 6.10 -1.46
CA GLY A 339 10.64 6.01 -1.58
C GLY A 339 11.14 4.66 -2.11
N ASP A 340 10.29 3.93 -2.82
CA ASP A 340 10.61 2.63 -3.41
C ASP A 340 11.06 2.81 -4.86
N GLU A 341 12.36 3.09 -5.03
CA GLU A 341 12.97 3.35 -6.35
C GLU A 341 12.90 2.13 -7.25
N GLU A 342 13.11 0.92 -6.70
CA GLU A 342 13.02 -0.33 -7.46
C GLU A 342 11.61 -0.55 -8.01
N LEU A 343 10.58 -0.32 -7.20
CA LEU A 343 9.19 -0.41 -7.66
C LEU A 343 8.87 0.67 -8.70
N ALA A 344 9.38 1.89 -8.53
CA ALA A 344 9.22 2.95 -9.53
C ALA A 344 9.83 2.53 -10.89
N GLU A 345 11.04 1.96 -10.89
CA GLU A 345 11.70 1.44 -12.09
C GLU A 345 10.90 0.31 -12.75
N ARG A 346 10.36 -0.63 -11.97
CA ARG A 346 9.53 -1.73 -12.51
C ARG A 346 8.30 -1.22 -13.25
N PHE A 347 7.61 -0.20 -12.71
CA PHE A 347 6.48 0.43 -13.38
C PHE A 347 6.90 1.20 -14.63
N LEU A 348 8.03 1.90 -14.60
CA LEU A 348 8.57 2.58 -15.78
C LEU A 348 8.91 1.58 -16.90
N ASP A 349 9.52 0.45 -16.55
CA ASP A 349 9.83 -0.62 -17.49
C ASP A 349 8.56 -1.27 -18.07
N SER A 350 7.52 -1.44 -17.25
CA SER A 350 6.20 -1.90 -17.69
C SER A 350 5.56 -0.93 -18.68
N ALA A 351 5.58 0.37 -18.38
CA ALA A 351 5.11 1.42 -19.26
C ALA A 351 5.90 1.42 -20.59
N LYS A 352 7.22 1.26 -20.51
CA LYS A 352 8.11 1.19 -21.67
C LYS A 352 7.81 -0.01 -22.56
N ARG A 353 7.57 -1.20 -22.02
CA ARG A 353 7.23 -2.40 -22.82
C ARG A 353 5.99 -2.17 -23.68
N VAL A 354 4.92 -1.63 -23.11
CA VAL A 354 3.68 -1.37 -23.86
C VAL A 354 3.85 -0.20 -24.83
N HIS A 355 4.60 0.84 -24.45
CA HIS A 355 4.95 1.95 -25.33
C HIS A 355 5.73 1.48 -26.57
N ASP A 356 6.78 0.67 -26.36
CA ASP A 356 7.62 0.11 -27.42
C ASP A 356 6.82 -0.88 -28.29
N TRP A 357 6.01 -1.76 -27.67
CA TRP A 357 5.15 -2.70 -28.39
C TRP A 357 4.15 -1.98 -29.31
N TYR A 358 3.47 -0.95 -28.80
CA TYR A 358 2.53 -0.16 -29.61
C TYR A 358 3.25 0.53 -30.76
N SER A 359 4.40 1.16 -30.46
CA SER A 359 5.20 1.88 -31.46
C SER A 359 5.78 0.98 -32.55
N THR A 360 6.03 -0.29 -32.25
CA THR A 360 6.61 -1.26 -33.21
C THR A 360 5.55 -2.07 -33.97
N THR A 361 4.40 -2.33 -33.34
CA THR A 361 3.38 -3.24 -33.90
C THR A 361 2.25 -2.50 -34.61
N GLN A 362 1.88 -1.30 -34.15
CA GLN A 362 0.72 -0.56 -34.64
C GLN A 362 1.09 0.64 -35.54
N ILE A 363 2.37 1.00 -35.61
CA ILE A 363 2.86 2.11 -36.44
C ILE A 363 3.65 1.53 -37.61
N LEU A 364 3.01 1.52 -38.79
CA LEU A 364 3.55 0.87 -39.99
C LEU A 364 4.44 1.82 -40.82
N ASP A 365 4.27 3.14 -40.69
CA ASP A 365 5.07 4.16 -41.38
C ASP A 365 5.22 5.49 -40.61
N GLN A 366 6.04 6.42 -41.14
CA GLN A 366 6.29 7.74 -40.52
C GLN A 366 5.05 8.63 -40.43
N ARG A 367 4.06 8.49 -41.33
CA ARG A 367 2.81 9.27 -41.27
C ARG A 367 1.90 8.77 -40.17
N ASP A 368 1.86 7.47 -39.94
CA ASP A 368 1.16 6.86 -38.83
C ASP A 368 1.80 7.25 -37.49
N GLN A 369 3.13 7.40 -37.43
CA GLN A 369 3.83 7.91 -36.25
C GLN A 369 3.36 9.33 -35.88
N GLU A 370 3.24 10.24 -36.85
CA GLU A 370 2.81 11.63 -36.61
C GLU A 370 1.34 11.73 -36.17
N ARG A 371 0.48 10.78 -36.58
CA ARG A 371 -0.97 10.83 -36.34
C ARG A 371 -1.43 9.98 -35.16
N LEU A 372 -0.84 8.80 -35.01
CA LEU A 372 -1.27 7.74 -34.09
C LEU A 372 -0.16 7.37 -33.10
N GLY A 373 1.06 7.91 -33.25
CA GLY A 373 2.14 7.66 -32.32
C GLY A 373 1.85 8.15 -30.90
N LEU A 374 2.37 7.43 -29.91
CA LEU A 374 2.42 7.94 -28.55
C LEU A 374 3.49 9.03 -28.46
N LYS A 375 3.33 9.95 -27.50
CA LYS A 375 4.40 10.92 -27.16
C LYS A 375 5.68 10.16 -26.76
N PRO A 376 6.87 10.76 -26.86
CA PRO A 376 8.06 10.22 -26.24
C PRO A 376 7.79 9.86 -24.77
N LEU A 377 8.25 8.67 -24.34
CA LEU A 377 7.97 8.18 -22.99
C LEU A 377 8.41 9.17 -21.90
N GLU A 378 9.56 9.83 -22.10
CA GLU A 378 10.06 10.86 -21.18
C GLU A 378 9.09 12.05 -20.99
N ASP A 379 8.38 12.45 -22.06
CA ASP A 379 7.39 13.53 -21.98
C ASP A 379 6.13 13.04 -21.27
N MET A 380 5.74 11.78 -21.47
CA MET A 380 4.63 11.16 -20.75
C MET A 380 4.93 11.04 -19.25
N VAL A 381 6.16 10.71 -18.88
CA VAL A 381 6.64 10.68 -17.48
C VAL A 381 6.51 12.06 -16.84
N ALA A 382 7.00 13.11 -17.52
CA ALA A 382 6.89 14.49 -17.03
C ALA A 382 5.43 14.97 -16.94
N ASP A 383 4.60 14.63 -17.93
CA ASP A 383 3.17 14.96 -17.92
C ASP A 383 2.42 14.26 -16.79
N ALA A 384 2.71 12.97 -16.53
CA ALA A 384 2.09 12.21 -15.44
C ALA A 384 2.46 12.79 -14.07
N LEU A 385 3.72 13.13 -13.84
CA LEU A 385 4.14 13.76 -12.58
C LEU A 385 3.51 15.14 -12.42
N ALA A 386 3.52 15.96 -13.47
CA ALA A 386 2.90 17.28 -13.42
C ALA A 386 1.39 17.17 -13.11
N GLN A 387 0.70 16.23 -13.75
CA GLN A 387 -0.72 15.98 -13.53
C GLN A 387 -0.99 15.58 -12.08
N PHE A 388 -0.22 14.64 -11.51
CA PHE A 388 -0.35 14.23 -10.12
C PHE A 388 -0.14 15.40 -9.15
N LEU A 389 0.93 16.17 -9.34
CA LEU A 389 1.25 17.32 -8.50
C LEU A 389 0.21 18.46 -8.62
N GLN A 390 -0.51 18.53 -9.74
CA GLN A 390 -1.59 19.49 -9.98
C GLN A 390 -2.97 18.97 -9.58
N GLU A 391 -3.12 17.73 -9.11
CA GLU A 391 -4.40 17.28 -8.55
C GLU A 391 -4.78 18.15 -7.35
N PRO A 392 -6.05 18.48 -7.11
CA PRO A 392 -6.43 19.27 -5.94
C PRO A 392 -6.09 18.52 -4.64
N ASP A 393 -5.82 19.27 -3.58
CA ASP A 393 -5.49 18.74 -2.24
C ASP A 393 -6.51 17.71 -1.72
N SER A 394 -7.79 17.88 -2.07
CA SER A 394 -8.86 16.93 -1.71
C SER A 394 -8.71 15.53 -2.32
N ARG A 395 -7.88 15.37 -3.35
CA ARG A 395 -7.61 14.10 -4.06
C ARG A 395 -6.22 13.57 -3.75
N SER A 396 -5.23 14.47 -3.80
CA SER A 396 -3.85 14.17 -3.47
C SER A 396 -3.36 15.20 -2.46
N PRO A 397 -3.37 14.88 -1.15
CA PRO A 397 -2.99 15.84 -0.12
C PRO A 397 -1.58 16.37 -0.31
N VAL A 398 -1.35 17.64 0.04
CA VAL A 398 -0.07 18.32 -0.16
C VAL A 398 1.10 17.56 0.46
N LEU A 399 0.89 16.88 1.59
CA LEU A 399 1.92 16.06 2.25
C LEU A 399 2.35 14.85 1.40
N LEU A 400 1.40 14.21 0.70
CA LEU A 400 1.72 13.12 -0.23
C LEU A 400 2.54 13.64 -1.41
N LYS A 401 2.21 14.84 -1.91
CA LYS A 401 2.96 15.48 -2.99
C LYS A 401 4.38 15.84 -2.57
N VAL A 402 4.58 16.29 -1.33
CA VAL A 402 5.92 16.56 -0.77
C VAL A 402 6.75 15.27 -0.71
N ARG A 403 6.17 14.16 -0.25
CA ARG A 403 6.85 12.85 -0.25
C ARG A 403 7.27 12.44 -1.66
N VAL A 404 6.35 12.52 -2.62
CA VAL A 404 6.65 12.25 -4.03
C VAL A 404 7.79 13.15 -4.52
N TRP A 405 7.70 14.46 -4.27
CA TRP A 405 8.73 15.41 -4.71
C TRP A 405 10.12 15.06 -4.21
N ASN A 406 10.25 14.71 -2.93
CA ASN A 406 11.52 14.38 -2.31
C ASN A 406 12.17 13.09 -2.86
N ASN A 407 11.37 12.18 -3.39
CA ASN A 407 11.85 10.90 -3.93
C ASN A 407 11.97 10.88 -5.46
N VAL A 408 11.45 11.90 -6.16
CA VAL A 408 11.57 12.02 -7.62
C VAL A 408 13.00 12.44 -8.01
N PRO A 409 13.61 11.86 -9.06
CA PRO A 409 14.91 12.27 -9.57
C PRO A 409 14.97 13.77 -9.95
N GLN A 410 16.09 14.43 -9.65
CA GLN A 410 16.24 15.88 -9.89
C GLN A 410 16.02 16.29 -11.35
N GLU A 411 16.35 15.42 -12.30
CA GLU A 411 16.09 15.67 -13.73
C GLU A 411 14.59 15.85 -14.01
N LEU A 412 13.77 14.99 -13.42
CA LEU A 412 12.34 15.04 -13.60
C LEU A 412 11.72 16.22 -12.82
N GLN A 413 12.21 16.51 -11.62
CA GLN A 413 11.84 17.73 -10.88
C GLN A 413 12.07 18.98 -11.72
N ARG A 414 13.25 19.12 -12.36
CA ARG A 414 13.57 20.26 -13.24
C ARG A 414 12.60 20.39 -14.40
N LYS A 415 12.22 19.27 -15.04
CA LYS A 415 11.29 19.25 -16.18
C LYS A 415 9.89 19.77 -15.80
N VAL A 416 9.42 19.52 -14.58
CA VAL A 416 8.04 19.84 -14.19
C VAL A 416 7.88 21.07 -13.30
N PHE A 417 8.92 21.48 -12.56
CA PHE A 417 8.82 22.48 -11.48
C PHE A 417 8.10 23.77 -11.91
N THR A 418 8.45 24.32 -13.07
CA THR A 418 7.88 25.58 -13.55
C THR A 418 6.38 25.51 -13.84
N ARG A 419 5.87 24.31 -14.20
CA ARG A 419 4.45 24.05 -14.48
C ARG A 419 3.62 23.92 -13.20
N VAL A 420 4.21 23.41 -12.12
CA VAL A 420 3.48 22.99 -10.91
C VAL A 420 3.67 23.91 -9.72
N ARG A 421 4.78 24.67 -9.67
CA ARG A 421 5.21 25.43 -8.48
C ARG A 421 4.11 26.31 -7.90
N ASN A 422 3.48 27.17 -8.70
CA ASN A 422 2.55 28.17 -8.17
C ASN A 422 1.39 27.51 -7.43
N GLN A 423 0.79 26.48 -8.03
CA GLN A 423 -0.28 25.72 -7.39
C GLN A 423 0.21 25.03 -6.10
N LEU A 424 1.37 24.38 -6.14
CA LEU A 424 1.93 23.71 -4.95
C LEU A 424 2.22 24.71 -3.82
N TYR A 425 2.65 25.91 -4.17
CA TYR A 425 2.95 26.97 -3.20
C TYR A 425 1.66 27.51 -2.58
N ASP A 426 0.63 27.76 -3.40
CA ASP A 426 -0.70 28.16 -2.93
C ASP A 426 -1.32 27.10 -2.01
N GLU A 427 -1.15 25.81 -2.33
CA GLU A 427 -1.60 24.70 -1.49
C GLU A 427 -0.83 24.61 -0.16
N CYS A 428 0.50 24.77 -0.19
CA CYS A 428 1.31 24.85 1.02
C CYS A 428 0.86 25.98 1.93
N GLU A 429 0.65 27.19 1.39
CA GLU A 429 0.18 28.34 2.15
C GLU A 429 -1.21 28.09 2.75
N ALA A 430 -2.12 27.45 2.01
CA ALA A 430 -3.44 27.07 2.51
C ALA A 430 -3.39 26.02 3.64
N SER A 431 -2.32 25.21 3.68
CA SER A 431 -2.07 24.18 4.68
C SER A 431 -1.09 24.60 5.80
N ASP A 432 -0.73 25.89 5.89
CA ASP A 432 0.25 26.43 6.87
C ASP A 432 1.65 25.78 6.78
N LEU A 433 2.06 25.41 5.56
CA LEU A 433 3.35 24.82 5.24
C LEU A 433 4.28 25.84 4.55
N ASP A 434 5.58 25.79 4.85
CA ASP A 434 6.59 26.57 4.11
C ASP A 434 6.78 25.97 2.69
N PRO A 435 6.38 26.70 1.63
CA PRO A 435 6.42 26.16 0.28
C PRO A 435 7.84 25.96 -0.27
N GLU A 436 8.82 26.76 0.18
CA GLU A 436 10.21 26.64 -0.29
C GLU A 436 10.92 25.43 0.35
N ARG A 437 10.48 25.02 1.54
CA ARG A 437 10.95 23.80 2.20
C ARG A 437 10.23 22.56 1.69
N ALA A 438 8.92 22.65 1.46
CA ALA A 438 8.09 21.57 0.96
C ALA A 438 8.45 21.20 -0.50
N PHE A 439 8.69 22.22 -1.34
CA PHE A 439 9.02 22.06 -2.76
C PHE A 439 10.25 22.92 -3.11
N PRO A 440 11.45 22.49 -2.68
CA PRO A 440 12.68 23.24 -2.93
C PRO A 440 12.96 23.36 -4.42
N LEU A 441 13.58 24.49 -4.78
CA LEU A 441 14.05 24.74 -6.14
C LEU A 441 15.03 23.65 -6.57
N PRO A 442 14.77 22.90 -7.66
CA PRO A 442 15.69 21.86 -8.13
C PRO A 442 17.06 22.43 -8.46
N SER A 443 18.12 21.69 -8.11
CA SER A 443 19.50 22.11 -8.38
C SER A 443 19.71 22.40 -9.86
N GLY A 444 20.34 23.54 -10.17
CA GLY A 444 20.62 23.98 -11.54
C GLY A 444 19.47 24.74 -12.21
N LEU A 445 18.31 24.91 -11.56
CA LEU A 445 17.26 25.81 -12.02
C LEU A 445 17.45 27.18 -11.35
N SER A 446 17.34 28.27 -12.13
CA SER A 446 17.22 29.63 -11.61
C SER A 446 15.78 30.10 -11.77
N TRP A 447 15.19 30.70 -10.74
CA TRP A 447 13.83 31.23 -10.82
C TRP A 447 13.73 32.59 -10.13
N PRO A 448 12.94 33.55 -10.66
CA PRO A 448 12.75 34.86 -10.04
C PRO A 448 12.19 34.75 -8.62
N THR A 449 12.85 35.39 -7.66
CA THR A 449 12.41 35.54 -6.28
C THR A 449 11.01 36.18 -6.21
N PRO A 450 10.26 36.01 -5.10
CA PRO A 450 8.98 36.70 -4.90
C PRO A 450 9.07 38.21 -5.15
N GLU A 451 10.16 38.85 -4.74
CA GLU A 451 10.43 40.28 -4.97
C GLU A 451 10.68 40.60 -6.46
N GLU A 452 11.42 39.76 -7.18
CA GLU A 452 11.64 39.93 -8.63
C GLU A 452 10.33 39.76 -9.41
N ARG A 453 9.46 38.83 -9.01
CA ARG A 453 8.12 38.67 -9.62
C ARG A 453 7.20 39.83 -9.31
N GLN A 454 7.24 40.36 -8.09
CA GLN A 454 6.48 41.55 -7.72
C GLN A 454 6.91 42.74 -8.58
N ARG A 455 8.23 42.92 -8.77
CA ARG A 455 8.79 43.94 -9.67
C ARG A 455 8.43 43.72 -11.13
N GLU A 456 8.43 42.48 -11.61
CA GLU A 456 8.00 42.13 -12.98
C GLU A 456 6.50 42.43 -13.18
N ARG A 457 5.64 42.06 -12.23
CA ARG A 457 4.20 42.36 -12.27
C ARG A 457 3.91 43.86 -12.19
N GLU A 458 4.66 44.60 -11.37
CA GLU A 458 4.57 46.06 -11.29
C GLU A 458 5.07 46.72 -12.59
N ALA A 459 6.13 46.20 -13.21
CA ALA A 459 6.66 46.67 -14.48
C ALA A 459 5.72 46.39 -15.67
N GLU A 460 5.10 45.21 -15.72
CA GLU A 460 4.08 44.85 -16.72
C GLU A 460 2.79 45.67 -16.54
N GLY A 461 2.38 45.92 -15.29
CA GLY A 461 1.28 46.82 -14.94
C GLY A 461 1.51 48.24 -15.45
N LEU A 462 2.71 48.80 -15.21
CA LEU A 462 3.11 50.13 -15.68
C LEU A 462 3.20 50.22 -17.22
N GLN A 463 3.66 49.16 -17.91
CA GLN A 463 3.65 49.12 -19.37
C GLN A 463 2.22 49.12 -19.94
N SER A 464 1.30 48.38 -19.30
CA SER A 464 -0.11 48.31 -19.71
C SER A 464 -0.87 49.63 -19.52
N GLU A 465 -0.50 50.44 -18.52
CA GLU A 465 -1.02 51.79 -18.33
C GLU A 465 -0.43 52.80 -19.32
N SER A 466 0.86 52.67 -19.67
CA SER A 466 1.49 53.54 -20.68
C SER A 466 0.99 53.30 -22.11
N LEU A 467 0.44 52.11 -22.40
CA LEU A 467 -0.22 51.78 -23.67
C LEU A 467 -1.70 52.20 -23.72
N ARG A 468 -2.28 52.62 -22.58
CA ARG A 468 -3.67 53.09 -22.46
C ARG A 468 -3.80 54.61 -22.34
N GLN A 469 -2.69 55.34 -22.20
CA GLN A 469 -2.60 56.79 -22.35
C GLN A 469 -2.10 57.13 -23.76
#